data_AF-A0A0F8Z9J4-F1
#
_entry.id   AF-A0A0F8Z9J4-F1
#
_cell.length_a   1.000
_cell.length_b   1.000
_cell.length_c   1.000
_cell.angle_alpha   90.00
_cell.angle_beta   90.00
_cell.angle_gamma   90.00
#
_symmetry.space_group_name_H-M   'P 1'
#
loop_
_entity.id
_entity.type
_entity.pdbx_description
1 polymer ?
#
loop_
_entity_poly.entity_id
_entity_poly.type
_entity_poly.pdbx_seq_one_letter_code
_entity_poly.pdbx_strand_id
1 'polypeptide(L)'
;MFTPVHRARDYEDLHIHRFTPTQWVYAQLHDRPVKVEQLQAVEQALEKVIPTLVVWCRPDPQVALDRKLAEGDTNLMEGDFYKADRMFKKYFDRVCTFTRVIELATDKLSVDTCVEIIIEELRDYEEIRS
;
A
#
# COMPACT_ATOMS: atom_id res chain seq x y z
N MET A 1 -15.86 -4.91 -6.13
CA MET A 1 -15.04 -5.32 -7.29
C MET A 1 -13.77 -4.49 -7.23
N PHE A 2 -12.61 -5.11 -6.96
CA PHE A 2 -11.34 -4.41 -6.82
C PHE A 2 -10.72 -4.22 -8.20
N THR A 3 -10.53 -2.97 -8.62
CA THR A 3 -9.92 -2.68 -9.93
C THR A 3 -8.39 -2.67 -9.75
N PRO A 4 -7.65 -3.61 -10.37
CA PRO A 4 -6.20 -3.60 -10.32
C PRO A 4 -5.65 -2.35 -11.01
N VAL A 5 -4.65 -1.71 -10.40
CA VAL A 5 -4.11 -0.45 -10.93
C VAL A 5 -3.10 -0.72 -12.03
N HIS A 6 -2.27 -1.77 -11.91
CA HIS A 6 -1.35 -2.28 -12.95
C HIS A 6 -1.12 -3.78 -12.78
N ARG A 7 -0.68 -4.48 -13.85
CA ARG A 7 -0.08 -5.82 -13.78
C ARG A 7 1.43 -5.66 -13.97
N ALA A 8 2.23 -6.24 -13.08
CA ALA A 8 3.65 -6.46 -13.39
C ALA A 8 3.66 -7.53 -14.48
N ARG A 9 4.08 -7.18 -15.71
CA ARG A 9 3.81 -7.97 -16.93
C ARG A 9 4.35 -9.40 -16.90
N ASP A 10 5.34 -9.67 -16.04
CA ASP A 10 6.00 -10.97 -15.91
C ASP A 10 5.59 -11.77 -14.66
N TYR A 11 4.62 -11.28 -13.88
CA TYR A 11 4.17 -11.90 -12.62
C TYR A 11 2.64 -12.01 -12.61
N GLU A 12 2.10 -13.05 -13.27
CA GLU A 12 0.65 -13.23 -13.48
C GLU A 12 -0.15 -13.31 -12.17
N ASP A 13 0.47 -13.76 -11.08
CA ASP A 13 -0.16 -13.94 -9.76
C ASP A 13 -0.11 -12.68 -8.87
N LEU A 14 0.64 -11.63 -9.25
CA LEU A 14 0.78 -10.43 -8.43
C LEU A 14 -0.28 -9.38 -8.79
N HIS A 15 -1.28 -9.23 -7.92
CA HIS A 15 -2.32 -8.22 -8.08
C HIS A 15 -2.10 -7.00 -7.17
N ILE A 16 -1.85 -5.84 -7.78
CA ILE A 16 -1.68 -4.57 -7.05
C ILE A 16 -3.03 -3.84 -6.92
N HIS A 17 -3.50 -3.71 -5.69
CA HIS A 17 -4.76 -3.04 -5.37
C HIS A 17 -4.58 -1.86 -4.42
N ARG A 18 -5.24 -0.73 -4.74
CA ARG A 18 -5.51 0.31 -3.73
C ARG A 18 -6.71 -0.14 -2.91
N PHE A 19 -6.56 -0.16 -1.58
CA PHE A 19 -7.54 -0.74 -0.68
C PHE A 19 -7.88 0.22 0.48
N THR A 20 -8.35 -0.32 1.61
CA THR A 20 -8.72 0.43 2.83
C THR A 20 -7.64 1.38 3.34
N PRO A 21 -6.30 1.09 3.30
CA PRO A 21 -5.30 2.06 3.74
C PRO A 21 -5.30 3.31 2.86
N THR A 22 -5.34 3.12 1.53
CA THR A 22 -5.41 4.23 0.56
C THR A 22 -6.68 5.04 0.75
N GLN A 23 -7.84 4.39 0.92
CA GLN A 23 -9.10 5.10 1.14
C GLN A 23 -9.07 5.98 2.39
N TRP A 24 -8.54 5.46 3.50
CA TRP A 24 -8.44 6.24 4.74
C TRP A 24 -7.48 7.41 4.60
N VAL A 25 -6.28 7.20 4.04
CA VAL A 25 -5.27 8.25 3.89
C VAL A 25 -5.79 9.38 3.01
N TYR A 26 -6.39 9.08 1.85
CA TYR A 26 -6.97 10.11 0.99
C TYR A 26 -8.12 10.85 1.70
N ALA A 27 -8.95 10.16 2.48
CA ALA A 27 -9.98 10.82 3.25
C ALA A 27 -9.38 11.81 4.27
N GLN A 28 -8.32 11.41 4.98
CA GLN A 28 -7.64 12.30 5.94
C GLN A 28 -6.93 13.47 5.26
N LEU A 29 -6.31 13.27 4.10
CA LEU A 29 -5.62 14.34 3.37
C LEU A 29 -6.58 15.42 2.82
N HIS A 30 -7.85 15.06 2.60
CA HIS A 30 -8.87 15.95 2.06
C HIS A 30 -9.95 16.32 3.09
N ASP A 31 -9.70 16.11 4.38
CA ASP A 31 -10.63 16.38 5.49
C ASP A 31 -12.03 15.77 5.28
N ARG A 32 -12.08 14.59 4.65
CA ARG A 32 -13.32 13.86 4.37
C ARG A 32 -13.62 12.88 5.51
N PRO A 33 -14.90 12.76 5.93
CA PRO A 33 -15.28 11.79 6.92
C PRO A 33 -15.11 10.37 6.36
N VAL A 34 -14.54 9.48 7.17
CA VAL A 34 -14.46 8.05 6.90
C VAL A 34 -14.82 7.28 8.17
N LYS A 35 -15.68 6.27 8.04
CA LYS A 35 -16.06 5.40 9.16
C LYS A 35 -15.01 4.32 9.31
N VAL A 36 -14.16 4.45 10.32
CA VAL A 36 -13.02 3.56 10.55
C VAL A 36 -13.48 2.11 10.74
N GLU A 37 -14.60 1.91 11.45
CA GLU A 37 -15.16 0.60 11.74
C GLU A 37 -15.58 -0.13 10.46
N GLN A 38 -16.03 0.60 9.43
CA GLN A 38 -16.38 0.00 8.15
C GLN A 38 -15.14 -0.50 7.40
N LEU A 39 -14.02 0.24 7.48
CA LEU A 39 -12.77 -0.19 6.87
C LEU A 39 -12.25 -1.46 7.55
N GLN A 40 -12.21 -1.46 8.89
CA GLN A 40 -11.77 -2.61 9.67
C GLN A 40 -12.65 -3.84 9.43
N ALA A 41 -13.97 -3.67 9.32
CA ALA A 41 -14.87 -4.77 8.99
C ALA A 41 -14.57 -5.38 7.61
N VAL A 42 -14.21 -4.56 6.62
CA VAL A 42 -13.82 -5.03 5.28
C VAL A 42 -12.50 -5.80 5.32
N GLU A 43 -11.49 -5.29 6.01
CA GLU A 43 -10.19 -5.95 6.17
C GLU A 43 -10.34 -7.33 6.84
N GLN A 44 -11.04 -7.38 7.98
CA GLN A 44 -11.31 -8.63 8.69
C GLN A 44 -12.14 -9.62 7.87
N ALA A 45 -13.11 -9.13 7.08
CA ALA A 45 -13.88 -9.97 6.19
C ALA A 45 -13.00 -10.54 5.07
N LEU A 46 -12.10 -9.73 4.50
CA LEU A 46 -11.16 -10.18 3.48
C LEU A 46 -10.22 -11.25 4.02
N GLU A 47 -9.58 -11.04 5.18
CA GLU A 47 -8.64 -12.01 5.76
C GLU A 47 -9.28 -13.36 6.11
N LYS A 48 -10.59 -13.37 6.40
CA LYS A 48 -11.35 -14.62 6.62
C LYS A 48 -11.54 -15.45 5.35
N VAL A 49 -11.57 -14.80 4.19
CA VAL A 49 -11.82 -15.46 2.90
C VAL A 49 -10.50 -15.77 2.20
N ILE A 50 -9.56 -14.83 2.23
CA ILE A 50 -8.30 -14.90 1.51
C ILE A 50 -7.16 -14.50 2.46
N PRO A 51 -6.15 -15.37 2.66
CA PRO A 51 -4.91 -15.00 3.31
C PRO A 51 -4.32 -13.76 2.62
N THR A 52 -4.23 -12.63 3.32
CA THR A 52 -3.82 -11.37 2.71
C THR A 52 -2.49 -10.91 3.28
N LEU A 53 -1.47 -10.80 2.43
CA LEU A 53 -0.21 -10.10 2.72
C LEU A 53 -0.34 -8.65 2.24
N VAL A 54 -0.11 -7.69 3.12
CA VAL A 54 -0.08 -6.27 2.75
C VAL A 54 1.35 -5.79 2.67
N VAL A 55 1.73 -5.27 1.51
CA VAL A 55 3.04 -4.66 1.29
C VAL A 55 2.87 -3.15 1.17
N TRP A 56 3.44 -2.41 2.12
CA TRP A 56 3.53 -0.96 2.04
C TRP A 56 4.85 -0.56 1.38
N CYS A 57 4.81 -0.37 0.06
CA CYS A 57 5.93 0.17 -0.70
C CYS A 57 6.12 1.64 -0.36
N ARG A 58 7.23 1.96 0.30
CA ARG A 58 7.53 3.26 0.86
C ARG A 58 8.75 3.86 0.15
N PRO A 59 8.55 4.67 -0.90
CA PRO A 59 9.61 5.50 -1.43
C PRO A 59 9.89 6.68 -0.50
N ASP A 60 11.12 7.20 -0.52
CA ASP A 60 11.45 8.49 0.06
C ASP A 60 10.48 9.55 -0.49
N PRO A 61 9.80 10.31 0.40
CA PRO A 61 8.78 11.26 -0.04
C PRO A 61 9.30 12.33 -1.02
N GLN A 62 10.57 12.73 -0.91
CA GLN A 62 11.19 13.66 -1.85
C GLN A 62 11.37 13.00 -3.22
N VAL A 63 11.87 11.76 -3.25
CA VAL A 63 12.00 11.00 -4.51
C VAL A 63 10.64 10.80 -5.18
N ALA A 64 9.58 10.54 -4.41
CA ALA A 64 8.22 10.42 -4.94
C ALA A 64 7.70 11.75 -5.52
N LEU A 65 7.96 12.87 -4.85
CA LEU A 65 7.64 14.21 -5.32
C LEU A 65 8.38 14.53 -6.62
N ASP A 66 9.69 14.33 -6.67
CA ASP A 66 10.54 14.62 -7.83
C ASP A 66 10.07 13.86 -9.07
N ARG A 67 9.74 12.56 -8.92
CA ARG A 67 9.21 11.73 -10.00
C ARG A 67 7.89 12.28 -10.53
N LYS A 68 7.01 12.73 -9.65
CA LYS A 68 5.68 13.21 -10.05
C LYS A 68 5.70 14.62 -10.64
N LEU A 69 6.60 15.47 -10.16
CA LEU A 69 6.89 16.75 -10.81
C LEU A 69 7.44 16.54 -12.23
N ALA A 70 8.31 15.53 -12.43
CA ALA A 70 8.81 15.17 -13.75
C ALA A 70 7.71 14.63 -14.70
N GLU A 71 6.64 14.06 -14.18
CA GLU A 71 5.44 13.65 -14.94
C GLU A 71 4.52 14.83 -15.30
N GLY A 72 4.79 16.04 -14.78
CA GLY A 72 4.02 17.25 -15.10
C GLY A 72 2.70 17.41 -14.35
N ASP A 73 2.52 16.72 -13.22
CA ASP A 73 1.32 16.87 -12.39
C ASP A 73 1.38 18.19 -11.59
N THR A 74 0.55 19.15 -12.02
CA THR A 74 0.49 20.51 -11.47
C THR A 74 -0.35 20.63 -10.20
N ASN A 75 -1.06 19.57 -9.80
CA ASN A 75 -1.94 19.59 -8.63
C ASN A 75 -1.24 19.12 -7.34
N LEU A 76 0.04 18.79 -7.40
CA LEU A 76 0.80 18.31 -6.25
C LEU A 76 1.27 19.47 -5.38
N MET A 77 0.84 19.48 -4.12
CA MET A 77 1.38 20.43 -3.15
C MET A 77 2.66 19.86 -2.52
N GLU A 78 3.64 20.73 -2.33
CA GLU A 78 4.86 20.41 -1.61
C GLU A 78 4.50 19.92 -0.19
N GLY A 79 5.04 18.77 0.20
CA GLY A 79 4.75 18.14 1.49
C GLY A 79 3.56 17.18 1.51
N ASP A 80 2.79 17.03 0.43
CA ASP A 80 1.69 16.06 0.38
C ASP A 80 2.18 14.61 0.53
N PHE A 81 3.31 14.27 -0.08
CA PHE A 81 3.93 12.94 0.11
C PHE A 81 4.38 12.69 1.54
N TYR A 82 4.98 13.68 2.21
CA TYR A 82 5.35 13.56 3.63
C TYR A 82 4.13 13.44 4.54
N LYS A 83 3.04 14.17 4.23
CA LYS A 83 1.77 14.01 4.94
C LYS A 83 1.18 12.63 4.70
N ALA A 84 1.13 12.17 3.45
CA ALA A 84 0.61 10.86 3.09
C ALA A 84 1.39 9.74 3.80
N ASP A 85 2.72 9.79 3.78
CA ASP A 85 3.60 8.84 4.46
C ASP A 85 3.28 8.74 5.96
N ARG A 86 3.20 9.87 6.66
CA ARG A 86 2.80 9.90 8.08
C ARG A 86 1.39 9.35 8.32
N MET A 87 0.47 9.58 7.40
CA MET A 87 -0.90 9.07 7.50
C MET A 87 -0.96 7.56 7.24
N PHE A 88 -0.22 7.04 6.27
CA PHE A 88 -0.07 5.59 6.09
C PHE A 88 0.53 4.94 7.32
N LYS A 89 1.60 5.50 7.89
CA LYS A 89 2.16 5.02 9.14
C LYS A 89 1.12 4.98 10.26
N LYS A 90 0.39 6.08 10.45
CA LYS A 90 -0.69 6.16 11.46
C LYS A 90 -1.78 5.13 11.21
N TYR A 91 -2.12 4.86 9.94
CA TYR A 91 -3.10 3.84 9.58
C TYR A 91 -2.62 2.45 9.99
N PHE A 92 -1.42 2.06 9.56
CA PHE A 92 -0.87 0.74 9.87
C PHE A 92 -0.65 0.53 11.37
N ASP A 93 -0.26 1.59 12.10
CA ASP A 93 -0.01 1.50 13.55
C ASP A 93 -1.30 1.45 14.40
N ARG A 94 -2.44 2.00 13.92
CA ARG A 94 -3.61 2.25 14.78
C ARG A 94 -4.97 1.84 14.24
N VAL A 95 -5.08 1.64 12.93
CA VAL A 95 -6.36 1.39 12.25
C VAL A 95 -6.37 0.01 11.60
N CYS A 96 -5.27 -0.33 10.93
CA CYS A 96 -5.11 -1.56 10.20
C CYS A 96 -5.38 -2.78 11.08
N THR A 97 -6.17 -3.70 10.55
CA THR A 97 -6.47 -4.99 11.18
C THR A 97 -5.82 -6.16 10.47
N PHE A 98 -5.15 -5.93 9.34
CA PHE A 98 -4.36 -6.97 8.68
C PHE A 98 -3.27 -7.50 9.60
N THR A 99 -3.20 -8.82 9.68
CA THR A 99 -2.28 -9.58 10.52
C THR A 99 -0.84 -9.52 10.02
N ARG A 100 -0.65 -9.40 8.70
CA ARG A 100 0.68 -9.36 8.07
C ARG A 100 0.81 -8.14 7.16
N VAL A 101 1.48 -7.12 7.70
CA VAL A 101 1.88 -5.93 6.97
C VAL A 101 3.41 -5.86 6.95
N ILE A 102 3.99 -5.72 5.77
CA ILE A 102 5.42 -5.48 5.60
C ILE A 102 5.65 -4.08 5.05
N GLU A 103 6.61 -3.36 5.63
CA GLU A 103 7.09 -2.08 5.11
C GLU A 103 8.30 -2.35 4.21
N LEU A 104 8.23 -1.94 2.95
CA LEU A 104 9.28 -2.13 1.97
C LEU A 104 9.82 -0.77 1.52
N ALA A 105 11.03 -0.42 1.93
CA ALA A 105 11.71 0.78 1.46
C ALA A 105 12.16 0.61 0.01
N THR A 106 11.63 1.41 -0.92
CA THR A 106 11.81 1.19 -2.37
C THR A 106 12.84 2.11 -3.03
N ASP A 107 13.45 3.02 -2.28
CA ASP A 107 14.19 4.18 -2.80
C ASP A 107 15.41 3.79 -3.63
N LYS A 108 16.06 2.70 -3.22
CA LYS A 108 17.33 2.19 -3.78
C LYS A 108 17.17 0.85 -4.49
N LEU A 109 15.94 0.38 -4.64
CA LEU A 109 15.65 -0.92 -5.23
C LEU A 109 15.13 -0.74 -6.66
N SER A 110 15.52 -1.64 -7.56
CA SER A 110 14.86 -1.76 -8.85
C SER A 110 13.44 -2.31 -8.65
N VAL A 111 12.60 -2.17 -9.67
CA VAL A 111 11.26 -2.79 -9.66
C VAL A 111 11.40 -4.30 -9.50
N ASP A 112 12.30 -4.94 -10.25
CA ASP A 112 12.51 -6.39 -10.22
C ASP A 112 12.92 -6.86 -8.82
N THR A 113 13.86 -6.17 -8.17
CA THR A 113 14.27 -6.50 -6.79
C THR A 113 13.13 -6.31 -5.78
N CYS A 114 12.30 -5.26 -5.95
CA CYS A 114 11.12 -5.11 -5.09
C CYS A 114 10.16 -6.28 -5.26
N VAL A 115 9.94 -6.74 -6.50
CA VAL A 115 9.02 -7.85 -6.78
C VAL A 115 9.57 -9.17 -6.24
N GLU A 116 10.86 -9.44 -6.41
CA GLU A 116 11.52 -10.62 -5.82
C GLU A 116 11.30 -10.69 -4.31
N ILE A 117 11.54 -9.59 -3.58
CA ILE A 117 11.29 -9.51 -2.13
C ILE A 117 9.83 -9.80 -1.79
N ILE A 118 8.88 -9.23 -2.56
CA ILE A 118 7.44 -9.44 -2.32
C ILE A 118 7.05 -10.91 -2.53
N ILE A 119 7.63 -11.57 -3.55
CA ILE A 119 7.37 -12.99 -3.83
C ILE A 119 7.96 -13.89 -2.74
N GLU A 120 9.16 -13.58 -2.27
CA GLU A 120 9.78 -14.31 -1.14
C GLU A 120 8.91 -14.20 0.12
N GLU A 121 8.47 -13.01 0.49
CA GLU A 121 7.56 -12.81 1.63
C GLU A 121 6.20 -13.51 1.45
N LEU A 122 5.70 -13.58 0.20
CA LEU A 122 4.48 -14.33 -0.10
C LEU A 122 4.68 -15.84 0.10
N ARG A 123 5.81 -16.39 -0.36
CA ARG A 123 6.15 -17.81 -0.18
C ARG A 123 6.29 -18.17 1.30
N ASP A 124 7.05 -17.38 2.06
CA ASP A 124 7.21 -17.56 3.51
C ASP A 124 5.85 -17.54 4.23
N TYR A 125 4.96 -16.65 3.81
CA TYR A 125 3.61 -16.55 4.36
C TYR A 125 2.73 -17.76 4.03
N GLU A 126 2.88 -18.37 2.85
CA GLU A 126 2.17 -19.59 2.46
C GLU A 126 2.72 -20.85 3.15
N GLU A 127 4.03 -20.96 3.34
CA GLU A 127 4.69 -22.10 4.00
C GLU A 127 4.30 -22.21 5.48
N ILE A 128 4.20 -21.09 6.21
CA ILE A 128 3.75 -21.05 7.62
C ILE A 128 2.32 -21.63 7.79
N ARG A 129 1.54 -21.68 6.71
CA ARG A 129 0.14 -22.12 6.72
C ARG A 129 -0.06 -23.56 6.22
N SER A 130 0.98 -24.21 5.72
CA SER A 130 0.97 -25.60 5.19
C SER A 130 1.36 -26.61 6.26
#